data_AF-E0UMU7-F1
#
_entry.id   AF-E0UMU7-F1
#
_cell.length_a   1.000
_cell.length_b   1.000
_cell.length_c   1.000
_cell.angle_alpha   90.00
_cell.angle_beta   90.00
_cell.angle_gamma   90.00
#
_symmetry.space_group_name_H-M   'P 1'
#
loop_
_entity.id
_entity.type
_entity.pdbx_description
1 polymer ?
#
loop_
_entity_poly.entity_id
_entity_poly.type
_entity_poly.pdbx_seq_one_letter_code
_entity_poly.pdbx_strand_id
1 'polypeptide(L)'
;MNPQILQQQIDSIERSGVVAPPNTWISSYVVTKKSGKSYRYYRLMTHRRDEEGKLKKKMLKYLGAEDSKAYKKMVAAIKRRNRIQALQRQLLRLMAQGQPQPRRRSRGSSAVNSPLTTSDRMLLVQLQQQLTELMVRFEQFEREMKRMQNSSVKSS
;
A
#
# COMPACT_ATOMS: atom_id res chain seq x y z
N MET A 1 -17.64 9.84 -2.79
CA MET A 1 -17.03 8.57 -3.25
C MET A 1 -16.92 7.66 -2.01
N ASN A 2 -17.50 6.46 -2.04
CA ASN A 2 -17.59 5.60 -0.85
C ASN A 2 -16.24 4.87 -0.62
N PRO A 3 -15.66 4.90 0.60
CA PRO A 3 -14.43 4.17 0.93
C PRO A 3 -14.49 2.66 0.64
N GLN A 4 -15.66 2.03 0.81
CA GLN A 4 -15.85 0.60 0.52
C GLN A 4 -15.65 0.29 -0.98
N ILE A 5 -16.10 1.18 -1.86
CA ILE A 5 -15.93 1.02 -3.32
C ILE A 5 -14.45 1.09 -3.70
N LEU A 6 -13.69 2.00 -3.08
CA LEU A 6 -12.24 2.09 -3.31
C LEU A 6 -11.50 0.83 -2.86
N GLN A 7 -11.90 0.25 -1.72
CA GLN A 7 -11.33 -1.00 -1.22
C GLN A 7 -11.62 -2.16 -2.17
N GLN A 8 -12.87 -2.32 -2.60
CA GLN A 8 -13.25 -3.35 -3.58
C GLN A 8 -12.48 -3.21 -4.90
N GLN A 9 -12.21 -1.98 -5.35
CA GLN A 9 -11.38 -1.73 -6.54
C GLN A 9 -9.93 -2.13 -6.34
N ILE A 10 -9.35 -1.88 -5.15
CA ILE A 10 -8.00 -2.33 -4.81
C ILE A 10 -7.94 -3.86 -4.86
N ASP A 11 -8.85 -4.54 -4.17
CA ASP A 11 -8.91 -5.99 -4.10
C ASP A 11 -9.10 -6.63 -5.49
N SER A 12 -9.95 -6.02 -6.33
CA SER A 12 -10.15 -6.46 -7.71
C SER A 12 -8.85 -6.37 -8.55
N ILE A 13 -8.09 -5.27 -8.40
CA ILE A 13 -6.82 -5.11 -9.12
C ILE A 13 -5.78 -6.12 -8.63
N GLU A 14 -5.71 -6.38 -7.32
CA GLU A 14 -4.81 -7.38 -6.75
C GLU A 14 -5.12 -8.80 -7.25
N ARG A 15 -6.40 -9.15 -7.35
CA ARG A 15 -6.84 -10.44 -7.92
C ARG A 15 -6.60 -10.54 -9.43
N SER A 16 -6.55 -9.42 -10.16
CA SER A 16 -6.34 -9.41 -11.62
C SER A 16 -4.94 -9.86 -12.07
N GLY A 17 -4.01 -10.02 -11.12
CA GLY A 17 -2.71 -10.61 -11.36
C GLY A 17 -1.58 -9.94 -10.58
N VAL A 18 -0.36 -10.37 -10.87
CA VAL A 18 0.84 -9.98 -10.11
C VAL A 18 0.99 -8.46 -10.05
N VAL A 19 1.21 -7.96 -8.84
CA VAL A 19 1.53 -6.57 -8.51
C VAL A 19 3.03 -6.44 -8.30
N ALA A 20 3.65 -5.41 -8.88
CA ALA A 20 5.09 -5.22 -8.74
C ALA A 20 5.47 -4.84 -7.30
N PRO A 21 6.65 -5.26 -6.81
CA PRO A 21 7.12 -4.90 -5.48
C PRO A 21 7.24 -3.37 -5.30
N PRO A 22 7.22 -2.88 -4.04
CA PRO A 22 7.39 -1.45 -3.76
C PRO A 22 8.75 -0.95 -4.25
N ASN A 23 8.81 0.34 -4.62
CA ASN A 23 10.03 1.03 -5.04
C ASN A 23 10.78 0.38 -6.21
N THR A 24 10.06 -0.36 -7.06
CA THR A 24 10.64 -0.96 -8.27
C THR A 24 10.36 -0.15 -9.53
N TRP A 25 11.29 -0.15 -10.47
CA TRP A 25 11.13 0.47 -11.78
C TRP A 25 11.89 -0.31 -12.87
N ILE A 26 11.51 -0.10 -14.11
CA ILE A 26 12.22 -0.67 -15.26
C ILE A 26 13.25 0.34 -15.77
N SER A 27 14.49 -0.09 -15.93
CA SER A 27 15.58 0.71 -16.50
C SER A 27 16.04 0.06 -17.80
N SER A 28 16.33 0.88 -18.81
CA SER A 28 17.00 0.40 -20.03
C SER A 28 18.51 0.36 -19.85
N TYR A 29 19.15 -0.56 -20.56
CA TYR A 29 20.60 -0.73 -20.67
C TYR A 29 20.92 -1.01 -22.14
N VAL A 30 21.95 -0.34 -22.68
CA VAL A 30 22.35 -0.49 -24.08
C VAL A 30 23.72 -1.16 -24.14
N VAL A 31 23.84 -2.20 -24.95
CA VAL A 31 25.08 -2.90 -25.24
C VAL A 31 25.50 -2.55 -26.67
N THR A 32 26.64 -1.89 -26.81
CA THR A 32 27.23 -1.59 -28.11
C THR A 32 28.33 -2.60 -28.42
N LYS A 33 28.23 -3.32 -29.54
CA LYS A 33 29.26 -4.26 -30.00
C LYS A 33 30.37 -3.51 -30.74
N LYS A 34 31.55 -4.14 -30.87
CA LYS A 34 32.69 -3.63 -31.68
C LYS A 34 32.29 -3.29 -33.12
N SER A 35 31.27 -3.95 -33.67
CA SER A 35 30.72 -3.68 -35.01
C SER A 35 29.84 -2.43 -35.10
N GLY A 36 29.74 -1.61 -34.04
CA GLY A 36 28.86 -0.42 -33.98
C GLY A 36 27.38 -0.71 -33.72
N LYS A 37 26.94 -1.97 -33.82
CA LYS A 37 25.54 -2.36 -33.56
C LYS A 37 25.23 -2.25 -32.06
N SER A 38 24.10 -1.61 -31.74
CA SER A 38 23.63 -1.40 -30.37
C SER A 38 22.35 -2.17 -30.07
N TYR A 39 22.29 -2.80 -28.90
CA TYR A 39 21.15 -3.60 -28.45
C TYR A 39 20.62 -3.03 -27.15
N ARG A 40 19.31 -2.74 -27.10
CA ARG A 40 18.64 -2.24 -25.91
C ARG A 40 17.97 -3.38 -25.16
N TYR A 41 18.23 -3.44 -23.86
CA TYR A 41 17.64 -4.38 -22.95
C TYR A 41 17.08 -3.66 -21.74
N TYR A 42 16.24 -4.36 -20.99
CA TYR A 42 15.52 -3.83 -19.86
C TYR A 42 15.76 -4.69 -18.63
N ARG A 43 15.81 -4.02 -17.48
CA ARG A 43 16.04 -4.64 -16.17
C ARG A 43 15.09 -4.05 -15.14
N LEU A 44 14.60 -4.90 -14.25
CA LEU A 44 13.87 -4.49 -13.06
C LEU A 44 14.87 -4.06 -11.99
N MET A 45 14.70 -2.85 -11.52
CA MET A 45 15.53 -2.21 -10.50
C MET A 45 14.72 -1.98 -9.24
N THR A 46 15.43 -1.86 -8.11
CA THR A 46 14.90 -1.44 -6.82
C THR A 46 15.91 -0.58 -6.08
N HIS A 47 15.48 0.00 -4.97
CA HIS A 47 16.36 0.61 -4.00
C HIS A 47 16.65 -0.36 -2.85
N ARG A 48 17.90 -0.39 -2.38
CA ARG A 48 18.32 -1.09 -1.16
C ARG A 48 19.23 -0.16 -0.35
N ARG A 49 19.13 -0.19 0.97
CA ARG A 49 20.12 0.44 1.85
C ARG A 49 21.30 -0.50 2.06
N ASP A 50 22.51 0.03 2.02
CA ASP A 50 23.71 -0.67 2.48
C ASP A 50 23.81 -0.65 4.00
N GLU A 51 24.88 -1.25 4.54
CA GLU A 51 25.15 -1.36 5.97
C GLU A 51 25.34 0.04 6.60
N GLU A 52 25.81 1.01 5.81
CA GLU A 52 25.96 2.41 6.21
C GLU A 52 24.67 3.24 6.02
N GLY A 53 23.56 2.60 5.62
CA GLY A 53 22.25 3.23 5.46
C GLY A 53 22.06 4.09 4.20
N LYS A 54 23.02 4.12 3.28
CA LYS A 54 22.96 4.85 2.00
C LYS A 54 22.08 4.13 0.99
N LEU A 55 21.27 4.90 0.26
CA LEU A 55 20.35 4.35 -0.73
C LEU A 55 21.08 4.01 -2.03
N LYS A 56 21.19 2.72 -2.35
CA LYS A 56 21.81 2.22 -3.58
C LYS A 56 20.77 1.61 -4.52
N LYS A 57 21.01 1.76 -5.83
CA LYS A 57 20.23 1.10 -6.88
C LYS A 57 20.69 -0.35 -6.98
N LYS A 58 19.76 -1.29 -6.93
CA LYS A 58 20.04 -2.72 -7.08
C LYS A 58 19.20 -3.30 -8.22
N MET A 59 19.83 -4.10 -9.08
CA MET A 59 19.09 -4.87 -10.08
C MET A 59 18.44 -6.07 -9.39
N LEU A 60 17.13 -6.24 -9.60
CA LEU A 60 16.39 -7.42 -9.13
C LEU A 60 16.36 -8.52 -10.17
N LYS A 61 16.07 -8.17 -11.42
CA LYS A 61 15.86 -9.15 -12.47
C LYS A 61 16.15 -8.56 -13.85
N TYR A 62 16.73 -9.37 -14.72
CA TYR A 62 16.82 -9.04 -16.13
C TYR A 62 15.49 -9.34 -16.84
N LEU A 63 14.98 -8.39 -17.61
CA LEU A 63 13.70 -8.53 -18.30
C LEU A 63 13.87 -8.86 -19.78
N GLY A 64 15.05 -8.62 -20.36
CA GLY A 64 15.32 -8.87 -21.79
C GLY A 64 14.94 -7.68 -22.66
N ALA A 65 14.56 -7.94 -23.90
CA ALA A 65 14.10 -6.91 -24.84
C ALA A 65 12.65 -6.48 -24.55
N GLU A 66 12.20 -5.41 -25.21
CA GLU A 66 10.90 -4.78 -25.00
C GLU A 66 9.71 -5.68 -25.36
N ASP A 67 9.89 -6.50 -26.39
CA ASP A 67 8.91 -7.45 -26.90
C ASP A 67 8.76 -8.69 -26.01
N SER A 68 9.72 -8.94 -25.12
CA SER A 68 9.75 -10.11 -24.26
C SER A 68 8.54 -10.21 -23.32
N LYS A 69 8.11 -11.45 -23.08
CA LYS A 69 7.00 -11.75 -22.16
C LYS A 69 7.30 -11.26 -20.74
N ALA A 70 8.56 -11.31 -20.31
CA ALA A 70 8.98 -10.87 -18.98
C ALA A 70 8.85 -9.34 -18.83
N TYR A 71 9.29 -8.56 -19.82
CA TYR A 71 9.12 -7.12 -19.84
C TYR A 71 7.64 -6.73 -19.77
N LYS A 72 6.82 -7.25 -20.70
CA LYS A 72 5.38 -6.93 -20.78
C LYS A 72 4.63 -7.26 -19.49
N LYS A 73 4.90 -8.44 -18.90
CA LYS A 73 4.33 -8.82 -17.59
C LYS A 73 4.70 -7.84 -16.48
N MET A 74 5.95 -7.39 -16.44
CA MET A 74 6.42 -6.46 -15.41
C MET A 74 5.85 -5.06 -15.59
N VAL A 75 5.71 -4.58 -16.83
CA VAL A 75 5.02 -3.31 -17.12
C VAL A 75 3.58 -3.36 -16.61
N ALA A 76 2.85 -4.43 -16.88
CA ALA A 76 1.49 -4.61 -16.37
C ALA A 76 1.46 -4.65 -14.82
N ALA A 77 2.40 -5.35 -14.20
CA ALA A 77 2.51 -5.43 -12.74
C ALA A 77 2.79 -4.07 -12.07
N ILE A 78 3.66 -3.25 -12.68
CA ILE A 78 3.93 -1.87 -12.23
C ILE A 78 2.69 -0.99 -12.41
N LYS A 79 1.96 -1.14 -13.53
CA LYS A 79 0.72 -0.40 -13.77
C LYS A 79 -0.34 -0.71 -12.70
N ARG A 80 -0.52 -1.99 -12.34
CA ARG A 80 -1.40 -2.41 -11.24
C ARG A 80 -0.98 -1.76 -9.92
N ARG A 81 0.30 -1.88 -9.55
CA ARG A 81 0.85 -1.27 -8.33
C ARG A 81 0.56 0.22 -8.26
N ASN A 82 0.84 0.96 -9.34
CA ASN A 82 0.64 2.41 -9.39
C ASN A 82 -0.84 2.77 -9.24
N ARG A 83 -1.75 1.96 -9.81
CA ARG A 83 -3.20 2.15 -9.68
C ARG A 83 -3.65 1.91 -8.23
N ILE A 84 -3.20 0.82 -7.60
CA ILE A 84 -3.47 0.54 -6.19
C ILE A 84 -3.00 1.71 -5.31
N GLN A 85 -1.77 2.18 -5.50
CA GLN A 85 -1.22 3.32 -4.76
C GLN A 85 -2.00 4.62 -4.98
N ALA A 86 -2.61 4.82 -6.15
CA ALA A 86 -3.46 5.98 -6.40
C ALA A 86 -4.79 5.86 -5.63
N LEU A 87 -5.42 4.67 -5.64
CA LEU A 87 -6.65 4.40 -4.89
C LEU A 87 -6.44 4.49 -3.38
N GLN A 88 -5.35 3.94 -2.86
CA GLN A 88 -4.97 4.06 -1.44
C GLN A 88 -4.81 5.52 -1.02
N ARG A 89 -4.19 6.37 -1.86
CA ARG A 89 -4.08 7.82 -1.61
C ARG A 89 -5.44 8.53 -1.66
N GLN A 90 -6.40 8.04 -2.43
CA GLN A 90 -7.76 8.56 -2.42
C GLN A 90 -8.49 8.17 -1.14
N LEU A 91 -8.37 6.91 -0.72
CA LEU A 91 -8.96 6.39 0.51
C LEU A 91 -8.47 7.17 1.73
N LEU A 92 -7.15 7.38 1.84
CA LEU A 92 -6.54 8.17 2.91
C LEU A 92 -7.08 9.60 2.96
N ARG A 93 -7.29 10.25 1.80
CA ARG A 93 -7.83 11.61 1.75
C ARG A 93 -9.29 11.66 2.22
N LEU A 94 -10.10 10.68 1.85
CA LEU A 94 -11.49 10.61 2.29
C LEU A 94 -11.59 10.38 3.80
N MET A 95 -10.75 9.52 4.36
CA MET A 95 -10.69 9.29 5.81
C MET A 95 -10.22 10.54 6.57
N ALA A 96 -9.25 11.29 6.03
CA ALA A 96 -8.75 12.51 6.66
C ALA A 96 -9.75 13.68 6.64
N GLN A 97 -10.72 13.70 5.71
CA GLN A 97 -11.77 14.73 5.65
C GLN A 97 -12.74 14.67 6.83
N GLY A 98 -12.77 13.57 7.58
CA GLY A 98 -13.56 13.43 8.81
C GLY A 98 -12.83 13.84 10.09
N GLN A 99 -11.55 14.23 10.03
CA GLN A 99 -10.79 14.68 11.20
C GLN A 99 -10.46 16.17 11.12
N PRO A 100 -10.55 16.94 12.23
CA PRO A 100 -10.11 18.32 12.26
C PRO A 100 -8.62 18.37 11.91
N GLN A 101 -8.28 19.07 10.83
CA GLN A 101 -6.89 19.16 10.39
C GLN A 101 -6.04 19.80 11.50
N PRO A 102 -4.94 19.17 11.95
CA PRO A 102 -4.01 19.83 12.83
C PRO A 102 -3.44 21.03 12.09
N ARG A 103 -3.69 22.24 12.62
CA ARG A 103 -3.14 23.49 12.10
C ARG A 103 -1.64 23.31 11.90
N ARG A 104 -1.19 23.48 10.65
CA ARG A 104 0.23 23.45 10.27
C ARG A 104 1.01 24.41 11.17
N ARG A 105 1.68 23.88 12.19
CA ARG A 105 2.71 24.63 12.91
C ARG A 105 3.97 24.62 12.06
N SER A 106 4.46 25.83 11.83
CA SER A 106 5.70 26.14 11.12
C SER A 106 6.90 25.44 11.75
N ARG A 107 7.67 24.75 10.89
CA ARG A 107 9.14 24.67 10.83
C ARG A 107 9.92 24.68 12.16
N GLY A 108 10.51 23.53 12.51
CA GLY A 108 11.62 23.47 13.47
C GLY A 108 11.96 22.07 13.98
N SER A 109 13.16 21.60 13.64
CA SER A 109 14.00 20.60 14.34
C SER A 109 13.52 19.15 14.55
N SER A 110 14.27 18.24 13.93
CA SER A 110 14.79 16.96 14.44
C SER A 110 13.92 16.11 15.38
N ALA A 111 13.35 15.04 14.84
CA ALA A 111 13.15 13.80 15.60
C ALA A 111 13.03 12.61 14.64
N VAL A 112 13.83 11.59 14.91
CA VAL A 112 13.84 10.26 14.31
C VAL A 112 12.41 9.73 14.18
N ASN A 113 11.83 9.87 12.99
CA ASN A 113 10.56 9.26 12.64
C ASN A 113 10.72 8.77 11.21
N SER A 114 11.15 7.52 11.05
CA SER A 114 11.02 6.84 9.76
C SER A 114 9.55 6.92 9.36
N PRO A 115 9.20 7.50 8.21
CA PRO A 115 7.81 7.57 7.79
C PRO A 115 7.31 6.12 7.66
N LEU A 116 6.30 5.76 8.47
CA LEU A 116 5.67 4.45 8.44
C LEU A 116 5.50 3.99 6.99
N THR A 117 6.00 2.79 6.71
CA THR A 117 5.89 2.21 5.38
C THR A 117 4.42 2.06 5.00
N THR A 118 4.10 1.98 3.72
CA THR A 118 2.72 1.74 3.27
C THR A 118 2.12 0.49 3.92
N SER A 119 2.96 -0.52 4.21
CA SER A 119 2.57 -1.72 4.95
C SER A 119 2.15 -1.38 6.38
N ASP A 120 2.96 -0.62 7.12
CA ASP A 120 2.67 -0.25 8.51
C ASP A 120 1.38 0.58 8.61
N ARG A 121 1.14 1.44 7.61
CA ARG A 121 -0.09 2.25 7.56
C ARG A 121 -1.33 1.41 7.27
N MET A 122 -1.23 0.44 6.35
CA MET A 122 -2.34 -0.49 6.12
C MET A 122 -2.60 -1.36 7.34
N LEU A 123 -1.55 -1.80 8.03
CA LEU A 123 -1.65 -2.60 9.24
C LEU A 123 -2.33 -1.82 10.36
N LEU A 124 -2.00 -0.53 10.52
CA LEU A 124 -2.70 0.35 11.46
C LEU A 124 -4.18 0.54 11.10
N VAL A 125 -4.50 0.70 9.82
CA VAL A 125 -5.89 0.84 9.37
C VAL A 125 -6.68 -0.45 9.62
N GLN A 126 -6.07 -1.60 9.35
CA GLN A 126 -6.68 -2.91 9.62
C GLN A 126 -6.89 -3.12 11.13
N LEU A 127 -5.89 -2.76 11.95
CA LEU A 127 -6.00 -2.82 13.40
C LEU A 127 -7.14 -1.92 13.92
N GLN A 128 -7.25 -0.70 13.38
CA GLN A 128 -8.29 0.25 13.76
C GLN A 128 -9.70 -0.24 13.38
N GLN A 129 -9.83 -0.91 12.23
CA GLN A 129 -11.08 -1.55 11.82
C GLN A 129 -11.45 -2.70 12.78
N GLN A 130 -10.49 -3.55 13.14
CA GLN A 130 -10.72 -4.65 14.08
C GLN A 130 -11.16 -4.14 15.46
N LEU A 131 -10.54 -3.06 15.96
CA LEU A 131 -10.93 -2.46 17.25
C LEU A 131 -12.34 -1.86 17.19
N THR A 132 -12.70 -1.22 16.07
CA THR A 132 -14.03 -0.64 15.89
C THR A 132 -15.10 -1.73 15.86
N GLU A 133 -14.84 -2.84 15.16
CA GLU A 133 -15.75 -3.97 15.12
C GLU A 133 -15.90 -4.64 16.50
N LEU A 134 -14.80 -4.77 17.24
CA LEU A 134 -14.82 -5.31 18.60
C LEU A 134 -15.67 -4.45 19.54
N MET A 135 -15.53 -3.12 19.46
CA MET A 135 -16.33 -2.18 20.25
C MET A 135 -17.81 -2.31 19.96
N VAL A 136 -18.20 -2.38 18.68
CA VAL A 136 -19.62 -2.53 18.30
C VAL A 136 -20.21 -3.84 18.85
N ARG A 137 -19.46 -4.95 18.79
CA ARG A 137 -19.88 -6.23 19.37
C ARG A 137 -20.04 -6.14 20.88
N PHE A 138 -19.13 -5.44 21.57
CA PHE A 138 -19.20 -5.25 23.02
C PHE A 138 -20.44 -4.45 23.43
N GLU A 139 -20.75 -3.35 22.73
CA GLU A 139 -21.97 -2.57 22.97
C GLU A 139 -23.27 -3.35 22.72
N GLN A 140 -23.26 -4.29 21.77
CA GLN A 140 -24.38 -5.19 21.53
C GLN A 140 -24.54 -6.18 22.68
N PHE A 141 -23.45 -6.77 23.13
CA PHE A 141 -23.44 -7.70 24.26
C PHE A 141 -23.90 -7.03 25.57
N GLU A 142 -23.44 -5.81 25.87
CA GLU A 142 -23.91 -5.06 27.04
C GLU A 142 -25.41 -4.78 26.99
N ARG A 143 -25.95 -4.49 25.78
CA ARG A 143 -27.39 -4.30 25.59
C ARG A 143 -28.17 -5.58 25.81
N GLU A 144 -27.67 -6.73 25.36
CA GLU A 144 -28.29 -8.04 25.62
C GLU A 144 -28.27 -8.40 27.10
N MET A 145 -27.14 -8.19 27.79
CA MET A 145 -27.03 -8.42 29.24
C MET A 145 -28.02 -7.56 30.03
N LYS A 146 -28.14 -6.27 29.71
CA LYS A 146 -29.14 -5.38 30.35
C LYS A 146 -30.57 -5.84 30.09
N ARG A 147 -30.87 -6.37 28.90
CA ARG A 147 -32.20 -6.92 28.58
C ARG A 147 -32.50 -8.18 29.37
N MET A 148 -31.54 -9.10 29.49
CA MET A 148 -31.69 -10.31 30.29
C MET A 148 -31.90 -9.99 31.76
N GLN A 149 -31.13 -9.05 32.32
CA GLN A 149 -31.25 -8.62 33.71
C GLN A 149 -32.63 -7.99 34.00
N ASN A 150 -33.14 -7.15 33.10
CA ASN A 150 -34.47 -6.54 33.24
C ASN A 150 -35.63 -7.54 33.03
N SER A 151 -35.43 -8.63 32.28
CA SER A 151 -36.42 -9.69 32.11
C SER A 151 -36.52 -10.62 33.33
N SER A 152 -35.43 -10.81 34.07
CA SER A 152 -35.39 -11.59 35.32
C SER A 152 -36.09 -10.89 36.49
N VAL A 153 -36.22 -9.56 36.46
CA VAL A 153 -36.89 -8.77 37.54
C VAL A 153 -38.41 -8.70 37.34
N LYS A 154 -38.94 -8.99 36.15
CA LYS A 154 -40.37 -8.97 35.84
C LYS A 154 -41.10 -10.31 36.01
N SER A 155 -40.38 -11.36 36.42
CA SER A 155 -40.89 -12.73 36.56
C SER A 155 -40.84 -13.26 38.01
N SER A 156 -40.76 -12.36 38.99
CA SER A 156 -40.92 -12.67 40.43
C SER A 156 -42.07 -11.86 41.03
#